data_AF-P49214-F1
#
_entry.id   AF-P49214-F1
#
_cell.length_a   1.000
_cell.length_b   1.000
_cell.length_c   1.000
_cell.angle_alpha   90.00
_cell.angle_beta   90.00
_cell.angle_gamma   90.00
#
_symmetry.space_group_name_H-M   'P 1'
#
loop_
_entity.id
_entity.type
_entity.pdbx_description
1 polymer ?
#
loop_
_entity_poly.entity_id
_entity_poly.type
_entity_poly.pdbx_seq_one_letter_code
_entity_poly.pdbx_strand_id
1 'polypeptide(L)' 'AKSVHHARVLIRQRHIRVGRQVVNVPSFMVRLDSQKHIDFSLISPFGGGRPGRVKRKNQKAAAKKASGGDGDEEDEE' A
#
# COMPACT_ATOMS: atom_id res chain seq x y z
N ALA A 1 -8.89 -2.62 10.43
CA ALA A 1 -9.18 -1.34 9.74
C ALA A 1 -9.81 -0.36 10.73
N LYS A 2 -9.75 0.96 10.50
CA LYS A 2 -10.26 1.98 11.46
C LYS A 2 -11.78 2.25 11.36
N SER A 3 -12.36 2.01 10.19
CA SER A 3 -13.79 2.19 9.92
C SER A 3 -14.21 1.29 8.77
N VAL A 4 -15.52 1.14 8.55
CA VAL A 4 -16.06 0.37 7.41
C VAL A 4 -15.62 1.01 6.09
N HIS A 5 -15.58 2.34 6.01
CA HIS A 5 -15.07 3.08 4.87
C HIS A 5 -13.58 2.80 4.63
N HIS A 6 -12.76 2.77 5.69
CA HIS A 6 -11.36 2.39 5.61
C HIS A 6 -11.20 0.95 5.13
N ALA A 7 -12.02 0.00 5.60
CA ALA A 7 -11.98 -1.38 5.13
C ALA A 7 -12.26 -1.50 3.62
N ARG A 8 -13.28 -0.78 3.11
CA ARG A 8 -13.59 -0.76 1.67
C ARG A 8 -12.41 -0.29 0.83
N VAL A 9 -11.71 0.76 1.27
CA VAL A 9 -10.52 1.28 0.58
C VAL A 9 -9.39 0.24 0.57
N LEU A 10 -9.11 -0.40 1.72
CA LEU A 10 -8.06 -1.44 1.81
C LEU A 10 -8.33 -2.62 0.88
N ILE A 11 -9.58 -3.09 0.81
CA ILE A 11 -9.98 -4.17 -0.09
C ILE A 11 -9.78 -3.74 -1.54
N ARG A 12 -10.35 -2.60 -1.96
CA ARG A 12 -10.23 -2.14 -3.36
C ARG A 12 -8.79 -1.91 -3.80
N GLN A 13 -7.94 -1.42 -2.91
CA GLN A 13 -6.51 -1.20 -3.17
C GLN A 13 -5.66 -2.48 -3.11
N ARG A 14 -6.30 -3.66 -3.05
CA ARG A 14 -5.65 -4.99 -3.08
C ARG A 14 -4.74 -5.25 -1.88
N HIS A 15 -5.05 -4.65 -0.73
CA HIS A 15 -4.28 -4.87 0.49
C HIS A 15 -4.70 -6.11 1.27
N ILE A 16 -5.91 -6.64 1.05
CA ILE A 16 -6.46 -7.78 1.80
C ILE A 16 -6.45 -9.05 0.94
N ARG A 17 -6.10 -10.18 1.56
CA ARG A 17 -6.24 -11.51 0.99
C ARG A 17 -7.14 -12.38 1.85
N VAL A 18 -7.78 -13.36 1.22
CA VAL A 18 -8.51 -14.45 1.85
C VAL A 18 -7.81 -15.75 1.46
N GLY A 19 -7.08 -16.35 2.40
CA GLY A 19 -6.17 -17.45 2.11
C GLY A 19 -5.05 -17.02 1.18
N ARG A 20 -4.96 -17.67 0.01
CA ARG A 20 -3.95 -17.33 -1.01
C ARG A 20 -4.43 -16.24 -1.99
N GLN A 21 -5.73 -15.93 -2.02
CA GLN A 21 -6.32 -15.06 -3.02
C GLN A 21 -6.39 -13.61 -2.54
N VAL A 22 -5.89 -12.68 -3.35
CA VAL A 22 -6.08 -11.24 -3.12
C VAL A 22 -7.49 -10.84 -3.55
N VAL A 23 -8.25 -10.24 -2.64
CA VAL A 23 -9.64 -9.84 -2.88
C VAL A 23 -9.71 -8.33 -3.04
N ASN A 24 -10.31 -7.87 -4.15
CA ASN A 24 -10.45 -6.45 -4.48
C ASN A 24 -11.89 -5.94 -4.52
N VAL A 25 -12.86 -6.79 -4.16
CA VAL A 25 -14.29 -6.47 -4.16
C VAL A 25 -14.83 -6.45 -2.72
N PRO A 26 -15.31 -5.31 -2.19
CA PRO A 26 -15.81 -5.23 -0.81
C PRO A 26 -17.11 -6.01 -0.55
N SER A 27 -17.85 -6.38 -1.58
CA SER A 27 -19.06 -7.22 -1.48
C SER A 27 -18.74 -8.73 -1.52
N PHE A 28 -17.46 -9.12 -1.52
CA PHE A 28 -17.07 -10.52 -1.47
C PHE A 28 -17.58 -11.18 -0.18
N MET A 29 -18.43 -12.19 -0.33
CA MET A 29 -18.96 -12.95 0.80
C MET A 29 -17.92 -13.99 1.25
N VAL A 30 -17.37 -13.78 2.45
CA VAL A 30 -16.37 -14.69 3.02
C VAL A 30 -17.07 -15.92 3.60
N ARG A 31 -16.62 -17.12 3.20
CA ARG A 31 -17.08 -18.39 3.79
C ARG A 31 -16.54 -18.56 5.21
N LEU A 32 -17.28 -19.26 6.06
CA LEU A 32 -16.90 -19.50 7.47
C LEU A 32 -15.50 -20.11 7.62
N ASP A 33 -15.16 -21.11 6.80
CA ASP A 33 -13.84 -21.77 6.84
C ASP A 33 -12.68 -20.83 6.48
N SER A 34 -12.97 -19.85 5.62
CA SER A 34 -11.99 -18.88 5.13
C SER A 34 -11.85 -17.66 6.03
N GLN A 35 -12.75 -17.48 7.01
CA GLN A 35 -12.75 -16.31 7.90
C GLN A 35 -11.43 -16.16 8.66
N LYS A 36 -10.83 -17.27 9.11
CA LYS A 36 -9.54 -17.30 9.83
C LYS A 36 -8.34 -16.94 8.94
N HIS A 37 -8.54 -16.95 7.62
CA HIS A 37 -7.49 -16.74 6.63
C HIS A 37 -7.54 -15.33 6.02
N ILE A 38 -8.26 -14.38 6.64
CA ILE A 38 -8.28 -12.98 6.24
C ILE A 38 -7.05 -12.28 6.83
N ASP A 39 -6.18 -11.77 5.97
CA ASP A 39 -4.99 -11.04 6.40
C ASP A 39 -4.56 -10.02 5.33
N PHE A 40 -3.56 -9.19 5.62
CA PHE A 40 -2.89 -8.40 4.61
C PHE A 40 -2.22 -9.30 3.58
N SER A 41 -2.26 -8.84 2.32
CA SER A 41 -1.55 -9.48 1.23
C SER A 41 -0.04 -9.35 1.41
N LEU A 42 0.71 -10.41 1.10
CA LEU A 42 2.18 -10.41 1.20
C LEU A 42 2.83 -9.35 0.29
N ILE A 43 2.15 -8.99 -0.82
CA ILE A 43 2.62 -7.93 -1.73
C ILE A 43 2.22 -6.52 -1.27
N SER A 44 1.36 -6.41 -0.25
CA SER A 44 0.93 -5.13 0.30
C SER A 44 2.07 -4.48 1.08
N PRO A 45 2.26 -3.15 1.00
CA PRO A 45 3.17 -2.43 1.88
C PRO A 45 2.92 -2.68 3.37
N PHE A 46 1.68 -3.03 3.76
CA PHE A 46 1.31 -3.35 5.13
C PHE A 46 1.51 -4.82 5.51
N GLY A 47 1.71 -5.71 4.54
CA GLY A 47 1.95 -7.15 4.74
C GLY A 47 3.43 -7.54 4.55
N GLY A 48 4.35 -6.58 4.69
CA GLY A 48 5.80 -6.80 4.49
C GLY A 48 6.28 -6.55 3.04
N GLY A 49 5.39 -6.18 2.13
CA GLY A 49 5.73 -5.87 0.74
C GLY A 49 6.46 -4.52 0.58
N ARG A 50 6.98 -4.31 -0.63
CA ARG A 50 7.70 -3.08 -1.00
C ARG A 50 6.80 -1.83 -0.82
N PRO A 51 7.34 -0.71 -0.30
CA PRO A 51 6.60 0.54 -0.21
C PRO A 51 5.96 0.98 -1.54
N GLY A 52 4.78 1.62 -1.43
CA GLY A 52 4.04 2.14 -2.57
C GLY A 52 4.76 3.27 -3.31
N ARG A 53 4.34 3.54 -4.56
CA ARG A 53 5.02 4.48 -5.49
C ARG A 53 5.31 5.84 -4.87
N VAL A 54 4.32 6.47 -4.24
CA VAL A 54 4.47 7.80 -3.62
C VAL A 54 5.47 7.76 -2.46
N LYS A 55 5.35 6.77 -1.56
CA LYS A 55 6.30 6.60 -0.45
C LYS A 55 7.73 6.40 -0.96
N ARG A 56 7.93 5.62 -2.03
CA ARG A 56 9.24 5.46 -2.67
C ARG A 56 9.77 6.75 -3.30
N LYS A 57 8.92 7.52 -4.00
CA LYS A 57 9.31 8.81 -4.58
C LYS A 57 9.78 9.77 -3.48
N ASN A 58 9.03 9.84 -2.38
CA ASN A 58 9.35 10.72 -1.25
C ASN A 58 10.61 10.27 -0.52
N GLN A 59 10.82 8.97 -0.32
CA GLN A 59 12.06 8.42 0.25
C GLN A 59 13.29 8.74 -0.62
N LYS A 60 13.16 8.64 -1.95
CA LYS A 60 14.25 9.04 -2.87
C LYS A 60 14.53 10.54 -2.81
N ALA A 61 13.50 11.38 -2.79
CA ALA A 61 13.66 12.83 -2.68
C ALA A 61 14.31 13.22 -1.33
N ALA A 62 13.88 12.58 -0.23
CA ALA A 62 14.47 12.79 1.09
C ALA A 62 15.93 12.33 1.14
N ALA A 63 16.28 11.19 0.52
CA ALA A 63 17.66 10.73 0.43
C ALA A 63 18.56 11.70 -0.36
N LYS A 64 18.08 12.24 -1.49
CA LYS A 64 18.80 13.27 -2.25
C LYS A 64 19.05 14.55 -1.45
N LYS A 65 18.03 15.00 -0.69
CA LYS A 65 18.15 16.17 0.20
C LYS A 65 19.15 15.92 1.34
N ALA A 66 19.12 14.72 1.93
CA ALA A 66 20.04 14.35 3.02
C ALA A 66 21.49 14.18 2.55
N SER A 67 21.72 13.80 1.28
CA SER A 67 23.05 13.69 0.69
C SER A 67 23.63 15.02 0.20
N GLY A 68 23.08 16.17 0.64
CA GLY A 68 23.60 17.49 0.27
C GLY A 68 23.34 17.88 -1.19
N GLY A 69 22.32 17.31 -1.83
CA GLY A 69 21.86 17.74 -3.15
C GLY A 69 21.03 19.02 -3.07
N ASP A 70 21.68 20.10 -2.62
CA ASP A 70 21.26 21.47 -2.87
C ASP A 70 22.01 21.89 -4.14
N GLY A 71 21.36 21.65 -5.29
CA GLY A 71 21.88 21.95 -6.62
C GLY A 71 20.77 22.64 -7.39
N ASP A 72 20.51 23.87 -6.96
CA ASP A 72 20.54 25.04 -7.84
C ASP A 72 20.58 24.69 -9.35
N GLU A 73 19.40 24.70 -9.97
CA GLU A 73 19.24 25.02 -11.40
C GLU A 73 18.05 25.99 -11.44
N GLU A 74 18.36 27.25 -11.12
CA GLU A 74 17.97 28.35 -12.00
C GLU A 74 18.37 27.96 -13.44
N ASP A 75 17.44 27.40 -14.21
CA ASP A 75 17.48 27.32 -15.68
C ASP A 75 16.04 27.55 -16.13
N GLU A 76 15.67 28.82 -16.36
CA GLU A 76 15.54 29.42 -17.70
C GLU A 76 14.14 29.18 -18.30
N GLU A 77 13.33 30.25 -18.30
CA GLU A 77 12.02 30.47 -18.97
C GLU A 77 10.76 29.67 -18.56
#